data_AF-A0A1Y3AWX1-F1
#
_entry.id   AF-A0A1Y3AWX1-F1
#
_cell.length_a   1.000
_cell.length_b   1.000
_cell.length_c   1.000
_cell.angle_alpha   90.00
_cell.angle_beta   90.00
_cell.angle_gamma   90.00
#
_symmetry.space_group_name_H-M   'P 1'
#
loop_
_entity.id
_entity.type
_entity.pdbx_description
1 polymer ?
#
loop_
_entity_poly.entity_id
_entity_poly.type
_entity_poly.pdbx_seq_one_letter_code
_entity_poly.pdbx_strand_id
1 'polypeptide(L)'
;LNLEKRIGKQLRNTSWLLRFEVKFYPPDPTQLHEDITRYLVCLQIRKDILSGRIPCSFVTHAILGSYLAQSELGDFDPSEHDEQGRYLSVLHFAPNQTPELLEKVCELHKQHRELTSDEADIQYLENAKKLAMYGIDLHPAKEQSGLDIMIGVSSSGLHVFRDRLRINRFAWPKILKISYKRNNYYIKIRPGEFEQYESTLGFKLANHRSAKRLWKTCVEHHTFFRLMQPEPPPRTKLFFPRFGSKFRYSGKTHYQTKMASDLIDRPAVNFRRSLSSRHLTNTTRSVDGGKLYFNHIIISFPRKKPNI
;
A
#
# COMPACT_ATOMS: atom_id res chain seq x y z
N LEU A 1 -6.83 7.18 -9.61
CA LEU A 1 -7.20 8.52 -10.13
C LEU A 1 -5.93 9.27 -10.55
N ASN A 2 -5.92 9.98 -11.68
CA ASN A 2 -4.85 10.92 -12.00
C ASN A 2 -5.18 12.28 -11.37
N LEU A 3 -4.31 12.76 -10.48
CA LEU A 3 -4.56 13.97 -9.68
C LEU A 3 -4.52 15.28 -10.49
N GLU A 4 -3.92 15.27 -11.68
CA GLU A 4 -3.82 16.43 -12.57
C GLU A 4 -5.02 16.58 -13.51
N LYS A 5 -5.92 15.60 -13.52
CA LYS A 5 -7.06 15.57 -14.43
C LYS A 5 -8.36 15.69 -13.64
N ARG A 6 -9.31 16.46 -14.17
CA ARG A 6 -10.67 16.55 -13.61
C ARG A 6 -11.28 15.15 -13.46
N ILE A 7 -11.92 14.89 -12.31
CA ILE A 7 -12.50 13.58 -11.97
C ILE A 7 -13.55 13.16 -13.00
N GLY A 8 -14.46 14.04 -13.38
CA GLY A 8 -15.50 13.75 -14.39
C GLY A 8 -14.97 13.45 -15.80
N LYS A 9 -13.70 13.78 -16.11
CA LYS A 9 -13.05 13.37 -17.37
C LYS A 9 -12.46 11.96 -17.28
N GLN A 10 -12.32 11.41 -16.08
CA GLN A 10 -11.73 10.10 -15.82
C GLN A 10 -12.78 9.05 -15.47
N LEU A 11 -13.83 9.45 -14.73
CA LEU A 11 -14.96 8.64 -14.33
C LEU A 11 -16.19 9.09 -15.12
N ARG A 12 -16.70 8.21 -15.98
CA ARG A 12 -17.88 8.48 -16.83
C ARG A 12 -19.21 8.17 -16.14
N ASN A 13 -19.18 7.64 -14.92
CA ASN A 13 -20.37 7.19 -14.20
C ASN A 13 -21.02 8.33 -13.42
N THR A 14 -22.34 8.23 -13.24
CA THR A 14 -23.19 9.17 -12.47
C THR A 14 -22.97 9.11 -10.97
N SER A 15 -22.48 7.99 -10.44
CA SER A 15 -22.04 7.85 -9.05
C SER A 15 -20.56 7.46 -8.99
N TRP A 16 -19.78 8.18 -8.19
CA TRP A 16 -18.34 7.95 -8.02
C TRP A 16 -18.06 7.25 -6.70
N LEU A 17 -17.65 5.98 -6.79
CA LEU A 17 -17.06 5.29 -5.65
C LEU A 17 -15.54 5.48 -5.68
N LEU A 18 -15.03 6.26 -4.73
CA LEU A 18 -13.60 6.45 -4.52
C LEU A 18 -13.19 5.79 -3.21
N ARG A 19 -12.04 5.12 -3.22
CA ARG A 19 -11.44 4.51 -2.01
C ARG A 19 -10.11 5.19 -1.75
N PHE A 20 -9.86 5.48 -0.48
CA PHE A 20 -8.55 5.91 -0.02
C PHE A 20 -7.69 4.67 0.22
N GLU A 21 -6.55 4.60 -0.47
CA GLU A 21 -5.66 3.44 -0.48
C GLU A 21 -4.20 3.88 -0.51
N VAL A 22 -3.31 3.05 0.03
CA VAL A 22 -1.87 3.28 -0.04
C VAL A 22 -1.40 2.97 -1.47
N LYS A 23 -0.83 3.98 -2.12
CA LYS A 23 -0.22 3.82 -3.45
C LYS A 23 1.24 3.37 -3.36
N PHE A 24 2.00 3.97 -2.46
CA PHE A 24 3.43 3.73 -2.29
C PHE A 24 3.68 3.21 -0.87
N TYR A 25 3.97 1.92 -0.76
CA TYR A 25 4.26 1.29 0.53
C TYR A 25 5.69 1.63 0.93
N PRO A 26 5.92 2.30 2.08
CA PRO A 26 7.26 2.64 2.51
C PRO A 26 8.07 1.35 2.78
N PRO A 27 9.37 1.32 2.42
CA PRO A 27 10.26 0.22 2.82
C PRO A 27 10.29 0.00 4.33
N ASP A 28 10.21 1.10 5.09
CA ASP A 28 10.18 1.08 6.54
C ASP A 28 8.95 1.86 7.06
N PRO A 29 7.79 1.19 7.19
CA PRO A 29 6.54 1.83 7.61
C PRO A 29 6.55 2.35 9.05
N THR A 30 7.46 1.89 9.91
CA THR A 30 7.54 2.34 11.31
C THR A 30 8.15 3.74 11.44
N GLN A 31 8.83 4.22 10.40
CA GLN A 31 9.40 5.57 10.32
C GLN A 31 8.40 6.63 9.84
N LEU A 32 7.13 6.25 9.62
CA LEU A 32 6.08 7.24 9.33
C LEU A 32 5.89 8.11 10.57
N HIS A 33 5.92 9.44 10.41
CA HIS A 33 5.92 10.38 11.53
C HIS A 33 4.64 10.31 12.38
N GLU A 34 3.46 10.33 11.73
CA GLU A 34 2.18 10.36 12.45
C GLU A 34 1.59 8.96 12.68
N ASP A 35 1.09 8.74 13.89
CA ASP A 35 0.37 7.54 14.35
C ASP A 35 -0.83 7.19 13.45
N ILE A 36 -1.62 8.19 13.05
CA ILE A 36 -2.76 8.00 12.15
C ILE A 36 -2.33 7.46 10.80
N THR A 37 -1.15 7.85 10.32
CA THR A 37 -0.62 7.36 9.04
C THR A 37 -0.14 5.92 9.18
N ARG A 38 0.53 5.56 10.29
CA ARG A 38 0.90 4.17 10.61
C ARG A 38 -0.34 3.28 10.65
N TYR A 39 -1.37 3.70 11.39
CA TYR A 39 -2.63 2.98 11.50
C TYR A 39 -3.35 2.81 10.15
N LEU A 40 -3.41 3.84 9.32
CA LEU A 40 -3.98 3.75 7.96
C LEU A 40 -3.23 2.71 7.10
N VAL A 41 -1.91 2.58 7.27
CA VAL A 41 -1.11 1.55 6.61
C VAL A 41 -1.42 0.16 7.19
N CYS A 42 -1.58 0.01 8.51
CA CYS A 42 -2.05 -1.24 9.13
C CYS A 42 -3.37 -1.69 8.50
N LEU A 43 -4.35 -0.78 8.37
CA LEU A 43 -5.65 -1.08 7.77
C LEU A 43 -5.55 -1.50 6.31
N GLN A 44 -4.69 -0.84 5.53
CA GLN A 44 -4.47 -1.21 4.14
C GLN A 44 -3.83 -2.60 4.02
N ILE A 45 -2.81 -2.91 4.83
CA ILE A 45 -2.16 -4.23 4.84
C ILE A 45 -3.16 -5.30 5.23
N ARG A 46 -3.97 -5.05 6.27
CA ARG A 46 -5.05 -5.97 6.67
C ARG A 46 -5.99 -6.25 5.50
N LYS A 47 -6.44 -5.22 4.79
CA LYS A 47 -7.26 -5.38 3.58
C LYS A 47 -6.57 -6.21 2.50
N ASP A 48 -5.27 -6.02 2.31
CA ASP A 48 -4.49 -6.79 1.34
C ASP A 48 -4.33 -8.27 1.76
N ILE A 49 -4.23 -8.56 3.06
CA ILE A 49 -4.23 -9.92 3.61
C ILE A 49 -5.60 -10.58 3.40
N LEU A 50 -6.69 -9.91 3.81
CA LEU A 50 -8.05 -10.44 3.70
C LEU A 50 -8.50 -10.67 2.26
N SER A 51 -8.01 -9.87 1.30
CA SER A 51 -8.27 -10.06 -0.13
C SER A 51 -7.38 -11.13 -0.78
N GLY A 52 -6.43 -11.71 -0.05
CA GLY A 52 -5.48 -12.70 -0.55
C GLY A 52 -4.35 -12.11 -1.42
N ARG A 53 -4.23 -10.78 -1.51
CA ARG A 53 -3.12 -10.10 -2.20
C ARG A 53 -1.79 -10.34 -1.47
N ILE A 54 -1.83 -10.34 -0.14
CA ILE A 54 -0.69 -10.72 0.71
C ILE A 54 -1.04 -12.07 1.35
N PRO A 55 -0.55 -13.20 0.81
CA PRO A 55 -0.75 -14.49 1.43
C PRO A 55 0.06 -14.59 2.72
N CYS A 56 -0.58 -15.11 3.77
CA CYS A 56 0.01 -15.30 5.09
C CYS A 56 -0.18 -16.76 5.55
N SER A 57 0.77 -17.25 6.34
CA SER A 57 0.61 -18.53 7.04
C SER A 57 -0.33 -18.37 8.23
N PHE A 58 -0.76 -19.49 8.82
CA PHE A 58 -1.52 -19.49 10.08
C PHE A 58 -0.80 -18.68 11.17
N VAL A 59 0.50 -18.92 11.37
CA VAL A 59 1.32 -18.23 12.38
C VAL A 59 1.35 -16.72 12.12
N THR A 60 1.52 -16.31 10.87
CA THR A 60 1.52 -14.89 10.51
C THR A 60 0.16 -14.24 10.76
N HIS A 61 -0.95 -14.91 10.41
CA HIS A 61 -2.29 -14.41 10.75
C HIS A 61 -2.48 -14.26 12.26
N ALA A 62 -1.99 -15.21 13.06
CA ALA A 62 -2.11 -15.16 14.52
C ALA A 62 -1.30 -13.99 15.11
N ILE A 63 -0.03 -13.83 14.69
CA ILE A 63 0.83 -12.73 15.16
C ILE A 63 0.24 -11.37 14.77
N LEU A 64 -0.07 -11.16 13.49
CA LEU A 64 -0.64 -9.88 13.04
C LEU A 64 -2.02 -9.63 13.66
N GLY A 65 -2.83 -10.68 13.81
CA GLY A 65 -4.13 -10.57 14.47
C GLY A 65 -4.03 -10.17 15.93
N SER A 66 -3.01 -10.66 16.66
CA SER A 66 -2.80 -10.31 18.07
C SER A 66 -2.43 -8.84 18.28
N TYR A 67 -1.57 -8.27 17.42
CA TYR A 67 -1.28 -6.84 17.45
C TYR A 67 -2.47 -5.99 17.01
N LEU A 68 -3.28 -6.46 16.06
CA LEU A 68 -4.51 -5.78 15.69
C LEU A 68 -5.53 -5.78 16.85
N ALA A 69 -5.67 -6.89 17.56
CA ALA A 69 -6.52 -6.98 18.73
C ALA A 69 -6.08 -5.99 19.81
N GLN A 70 -4.78 -5.95 20.13
CA GLN A 70 -4.21 -5.01 21.09
C GLN A 70 -4.43 -3.55 20.65
N SER A 71 -4.25 -3.24 19.36
CA SER A 71 -4.45 -1.88 18.83
C SER A 71 -5.91 -1.42 18.89
N GLU A 72 -6.87 -2.32 18.60
CA GLU A 72 -8.31 -1.99 18.54
C GLU A 72 -9.04 -2.10 19.87
N LEU A 73 -8.65 -3.05 20.72
CA LEU A 73 -9.38 -3.44 21.94
C LEU A 73 -8.63 -3.06 23.23
N GLY A 74 -7.32 -2.77 23.14
CA GLY A 74 -6.47 -2.59 24.32
C GLY A 74 -6.13 -3.92 24.99
N ASP A 75 -5.72 -3.86 26.25
CA ASP A 75 -5.27 -5.04 27.01
C ASP A 75 -6.36 -6.12 27.13
N PHE A 76 -5.91 -7.37 27.21
CA PHE A 76 -6.79 -8.48 27.56
C PHE A 76 -7.32 -8.35 29.00
N ASP A 77 -8.63 -8.11 29.14
CA ASP A 77 -9.36 -8.21 30.41
C ASP A 77 -10.11 -9.56 30.54
N PRO A 78 -9.77 -10.44 31.50
CA PRO A 78 -10.49 -11.69 31.74
C PRO A 78 -11.99 -11.55 32.06
N SER A 79 -12.44 -10.36 32.48
CA SER A 79 -13.85 -10.08 32.76
C SER A 79 -14.67 -9.79 31.50
N GLU A 80 -14.04 -9.29 30.44
CA GLU A 80 -14.69 -8.94 29.17
C GLU A 80 -14.33 -9.91 28.02
N HIS A 81 -13.15 -10.52 28.09
CA HIS A 81 -12.58 -11.34 27.03
C HIS A 81 -12.52 -12.81 27.41
N ASP A 82 -13.23 -13.65 26.65
CA ASP A 82 -13.22 -15.09 26.87
C ASP A 82 -11.92 -15.76 26.38
N GLU A 83 -11.50 -16.77 27.12
CA GLU A 83 -10.30 -17.57 26.84
C GLU A 83 -10.33 -18.28 25.48
N GLN A 84 -11.52 -18.55 24.93
CA GLN A 84 -11.69 -19.18 23.62
C GLN A 84 -11.63 -18.17 22.46
N GLY A 85 -11.38 -16.88 22.74
CA GLY A 85 -11.22 -15.85 21.72
C GLY A 85 -12.49 -15.46 20.98
N ARG A 86 -13.70 -15.78 21.48
CA ARG A 86 -14.97 -15.42 20.82
C ARG A 86 -15.17 -13.90 20.75
N TYR A 87 -14.65 -13.14 21.71
CA TYR A 87 -14.65 -11.67 21.66
C TYR A 87 -13.96 -11.12 20.40
N LEU A 88 -12.98 -11.84 19.85
CA LEU A 88 -12.25 -11.46 18.64
C LEU A 88 -13.06 -11.65 17.34
N SER A 89 -14.24 -12.30 17.40
CA SER A 89 -15.09 -12.53 16.22
C SER A 89 -15.57 -11.24 15.54
N VAL A 90 -15.54 -10.10 16.25
CA VAL A 90 -15.83 -8.77 15.67
C VAL A 90 -14.72 -8.27 14.74
N LEU A 91 -13.52 -8.83 14.84
CA LEU A 91 -12.37 -8.55 14.00
C LEU A 91 -12.18 -9.68 12.97
N HIS A 92 -11.63 -9.32 11.81
CA HIS A 92 -11.25 -10.31 10.78
C HIS A 92 -9.76 -10.22 10.53
N PHE A 93 -9.04 -11.32 10.74
CA PHE A 93 -7.58 -11.41 10.63
C PHE A 93 -7.10 -12.17 9.39
N ALA A 94 -7.91 -13.10 8.90
CA ALA A 94 -7.61 -13.97 7.76
C ALA A 94 -8.82 -14.10 6.82
N PRO A 95 -8.61 -14.42 5.53
CA PRO A 95 -9.72 -14.68 4.60
C PRO A 95 -10.63 -15.82 5.07
N ASN A 96 -10.04 -16.87 5.65
CA ASN A 96 -10.74 -18.00 6.26
C ASN A 96 -10.38 -18.02 7.75
N GLN A 97 -11.20 -17.36 8.57
CA GLN A 97 -11.01 -17.30 10.02
C GLN A 97 -11.60 -18.54 10.68
N THR A 98 -10.78 -19.27 11.44
CA THR A 98 -11.20 -20.49 12.14
C THR A 98 -11.17 -20.28 13.66
N PRO A 99 -11.89 -21.09 14.46
CA PRO A 99 -11.82 -21.02 15.92
C PRO A 99 -10.40 -21.20 16.47
N GLU A 100 -9.61 -22.09 15.88
CA GLU A 100 -8.23 -22.35 16.30
C GLU A 100 -7.34 -21.13 16.06
N LEU A 101 -7.60 -20.38 14.98
CA LEU A 101 -6.91 -19.11 14.76
C LEU A 101 -7.28 -18.07 15.83
N LEU A 102 -8.56 -17.98 16.21
CA LEU A 102 -9.01 -17.04 17.22
C LEU A 102 -8.44 -17.35 18.60
N GLU A 103 -8.41 -18.63 18.98
CA GLU A 103 -7.75 -19.10 20.19
C GLU A 103 -6.26 -18.73 20.18
N LYS A 104 -5.55 -18.97 19.06
CA LYS A 104 -4.14 -18.58 18.95
C LYS A 104 -3.91 -17.08 19.01
N VAL A 105 -4.79 -16.28 18.41
CA VAL A 105 -4.74 -14.82 18.51
C VAL A 105 -4.97 -14.38 19.96
N CYS A 106 -5.93 -14.99 20.67
CA CYS A 106 -6.21 -14.71 22.08
C CYS A 106 -5.01 -15.02 22.98
N GLU A 107 -4.38 -16.18 22.81
CA GLU A 107 -3.15 -16.56 23.53
C GLU A 107 -2.04 -15.51 23.38
N LEU A 108 -1.83 -15.02 22.15
CA LEU A 108 -0.83 -14.00 21.87
C LEU A 108 -1.26 -12.61 22.36
N HIS A 109 -2.55 -12.27 22.28
CA HIS A 109 -3.09 -11.01 22.77
C HIS A 109 -2.79 -10.79 24.26
N LYS A 110 -2.91 -11.84 25.08
CA LYS A 110 -2.56 -11.82 26.51
C LYS A 110 -1.10 -11.46 26.78
N GLN A 111 -0.20 -11.73 25.82
CA GLN A 111 1.23 -11.47 25.96
C GLN A 111 1.60 -10.01 25.65
N HIS A 112 0.69 -9.23 25.06
CA HIS A 112 0.93 -7.84 24.65
C HIS A 112 0.40 -6.82 25.67
N ARG A 113 0.14 -7.25 26.91
CA ARG A 113 -0.36 -6.38 27.98
C ARG A 113 0.53 -5.14 28.13
N GLU A 114 -0.10 -3.99 28.36
CA GLU A 114 0.50 -2.66 28.49
C GLU A 114 1.07 -2.07 27.19
N LEU A 115 1.02 -2.79 26.08
CA LEU A 115 1.42 -2.25 24.78
C LEU A 115 0.36 -1.24 24.31
N THR A 116 0.77 0.00 24.08
CA THR A 116 -0.16 1.02 23.58
C THR A 116 -0.61 0.70 22.15
N SER A 117 -1.75 1.26 21.71
CA SER A 117 -2.23 1.00 20.34
C SER A 117 -1.24 1.42 19.25
N ASP A 118 -0.47 2.50 19.48
CA ASP A 118 0.55 2.94 18.52
C ASP A 118 1.75 1.99 18.48
N GLU A 119 2.21 1.50 19.64
CA GLU A 119 3.28 0.49 19.69
C GLU A 119 2.82 -0.84 19.07
N ALA A 120 1.56 -1.24 19.28
CA ALA A 120 0.96 -2.39 18.63
C ALA A 120 0.91 -2.22 17.09
N ASP A 121 0.52 -1.04 16.59
CA ASP A 121 0.58 -0.71 15.17
C ASP A 121 2.02 -0.80 14.63
N ILE A 122 3.02 -0.30 15.38
CA ILE A 122 4.44 -0.41 15.02
C ILE A 122 4.86 -1.88 14.92
N GLN A 123 4.52 -2.73 15.89
CA GLN A 123 4.86 -4.15 15.86
C GLN A 123 4.14 -4.90 14.73
N TYR A 124 2.88 -4.54 14.45
CA TYR A 124 2.15 -5.05 13.28
C TYR A 124 2.91 -4.72 11.99
N LEU A 125 3.36 -3.47 11.83
CA LEU A 125 4.09 -2.99 10.66
C LEU A 125 5.49 -3.63 10.53
N GLU A 126 6.20 -3.82 11.64
CA GLU A 126 7.49 -4.53 11.69
C GLU A 126 7.40 -5.98 11.18
N ASN A 127 6.30 -6.66 11.48
CA ASN A 127 6.04 -8.01 11.01
C ASN A 127 5.55 -8.01 9.55
N ALA A 128 4.64 -7.10 9.20
CA ALA A 128 4.07 -7.02 7.87
C ALA A 128 5.08 -6.65 6.78
N LYS A 129 6.05 -5.77 7.06
CA LYS A 129 7.08 -5.37 6.06
C LYS A 129 7.98 -6.52 5.61
N LYS A 130 8.04 -7.61 6.40
CA LYS A 130 8.83 -8.82 6.10
C LYS A 130 8.12 -9.77 5.11
N LEU A 131 6.82 -9.56 4.85
CA LEU A 131 6.05 -10.44 3.97
C LEU A 131 6.49 -10.29 2.51
N ALA A 132 6.63 -11.42 1.81
CA ALA A 132 7.17 -11.46 0.45
C ALA A 132 6.37 -10.61 -0.56
N MET A 133 5.07 -10.44 -0.32
CA MET A 133 4.14 -9.71 -1.17
C MET A 133 3.84 -8.29 -0.66
N TYR A 134 4.49 -7.84 0.42
CA TYR A 134 4.31 -6.50 0.98
C TYR A 134 4.62 -5.42 -0.06
N GLY A 135 3.63 -4.55 -0.31
CA GLY A 135 3.79 -3.42 -1.23
C GLY A 135 4.03 -3.80 -2.69
N ILE A 136 3.74 -5.04 -3.11
CA ILE A 136 3.90 -5.49 -4.49
C ILE A 136 2.64 -5.15 -5.32
N ASP A 137 2.79 -4.34 -6.37
CA ASP A 137 1.78 -4.16 -7.42
C ASP A 137 2.00 -5.19 -8.54
N LEU A 138 1.09 -6.16 -8.66
CA LEU A 138 1.21 -7.30 -9.56
C LEU A 138 0.56 -7.03 -10.92
N HIS A 139 1.28 -7.39 -11.98
CA HIS A 139 0.85 -7.29 -13.36
C HIS A 139 0.99 -8.62 -14.09
N PRO A 140 -0.11 -9.22 -14.59
CA PRO A 140 -0.03 -10.43 -15.41
C PRO A 140 0.77 -10.21 -16.69
N ALA A 141 1.67 -11.14 -16.98
CA ALA A 141 2.51 -11.13 -18.16
C ALA A 141 2.87 -12.57 -18.59
N LYS A 142 3.53 -12.68 -19.73
CA LYS A 142 4.13 -13.92 -20.23
C LYS A 142 5.60 -13.70 -20.54
N GLU A 143 6.41 -14.72 -20.31
CA GLU A 143 7.76 -14.77 -20.85
C GLU A 143 7.73 -14.94 -22.38
N GLN A 144 8.89 -14.78 -23.03
CA GLN A 144 9.01 -15.00 -24.47
C GLN A 144 8.69 -16.45 -24.88
N SER A 145 8.92 -17.40 -23.97
CA SER A 145 8.55 -18.82 -24.09
C SER A 145 7.04 -19.08 -24.04
N GLY A 146 6.22 -18.08 -23.66
CA GLY A 146 4.77 -18.19 -23.52
C GLY A 146 4.28 -18.58 -22.12
N LEU A 147 5.19 -18.85 -21.18
CA LEU A 147 4.87 -19.18 -19.79
C LEU A 147 4.22 -18.00 -19.06
N ASP A 148 3.15 -18.28 -18.33
CA ASP A 148 2.44 -17.29 -17.51
C ASP A 148 3.25 -16.92 -16.26
N ILE A 149 3.40 -15.61 -16.05
CA ILE A 149 4.14 -15.03 -14.93
C ILE A 149 3.42 -13.78 -14.42
N MET A 150 3.83 -13.31 -13.24
CA MET A 150 3.41 -12.02 -12.70
C MET A 150 4.62 -11.11 -12.51
N ILE A 151 4.56 -9.90 -13.05
CA ILE A 151 5.56 -8.86 -12.81
C ILE A 151 5.10 -8.02 -11.62
N GLY A 152 5.84 -8.05 -10.53
CA GLY A 152 5.61 -7.23 -9.34
C GLY A 152 6.46 -5.96 -9.36
N VAL A 153 5.88 -4.83 -8.99
CA VAL A 153 6.59 -3.55 -8.78
C VAL A 153 6.52 -3.17 -7.30
N SER A 154 7.64 -2.73 -6.73
CA SER A 154 7.74 -2.32 -5.31
C SER A 154 8.68 -1.15 -5.12
N SER A 155 8.82 -0.70 -3.87
CA SER A 155 9.82 0.28 -3.47
C SER A 155 11.26 -0.12 -3.80
N SER A 156 11.58 -1.42 -3.79
CA SER A 156 12.95 -1.91 -4.01
C SER A 156 13.31 -2.21 -5.48
N GLY A 157 12.32 -2.40 -6.35
CA GLY A 157 12.55 -2.81 -7.73
C GLY A 157 11.39 -3.57 -8.35
N LEU A 158 11.71 -4.28 -9.44
CA LEU A 158 10.85 -5.25 -10.09
C LEU A 158 11.10 -6.67 -9.59
N HIS A 159 10.07 -7.49 -9.65
CA HIS A 159 10.09 -8.90 -9.27
C HIS A 159 9.34 -9.71 -10.32
N VAL A 160 9.79 -10.93 -10.58
CA VAL A 160 9.06 -11.88 -11.43
C VAL A 160 8.62 -13.05 -10.57
N PHE A 161 7.32 -13.33 -10.60
CA PHE A 161 6.71 -14.43 -9.87
C PHE A 161 6.15 -15.47 -10.83
N ARG A 162 6.30 -16.74 -10.47
CA ARG A 162 5.67 -17.89 -11.11
C ARG A 162 5.07 -18.76 -10.02
N ASP A 163 3.81 -19.15 -10.16
CA ASP A 163 3.09 -19.94 -9.15
C ASP A 163 3.16 -19.33 -7.74
N ARG A 164 3.10 -17.99 -7.68
CA ARG A 164 3.26 -17.16 -6.46
C ARG A 164 4.64 -17.21 -5.79
N LEU A 165 5.59 -17.96 -6.34
CA LEU A 165 6.99 -17.97 -5.92
C LEU A 165 7.79 -16.90 -6.67
N ARG A 166 8.61 -16.13 -5.96
CA ARG A 166 9.47 -15.12 -6.57
C ARG A 166 10.68 -15.80 -7.21
N ILE A 167 10.77 -15.74 -8.53
CA ILE A 167 11.86 -16.32 -9.31
C ILE A 167 13.01 -15.34 -9.47
N ASN A 168 12.72 -14.09 -9.86
CA ASN A 168 13.74 -13.08 -10.12
C ASN A 168 13.45 -11.76 -9.40
N ARG A 169 14.52 -11.02 -9.10
CA ARG A 169 14.47 -9.66 -8.52
C ARG A 169 15.43 -8.74 -9.25
N PHE A 170 14.92 -7.59 -9.69
CA PHE A 170 15.68 -6.55 -10.36
C PHE A 170 15.61 -5.26 -9.54
N ALA A 171 16.66 -5.00 -8.76
CA ALA A 171 16.74 -3.78 -7.95
C ALA A 171 16.85 -2.54 -8.85
N TRP A 172 16.24 -1.43 -8.42
CA TRP A 172 16.26 -0.18 -9.20
C TRP A 172 17.64 0.25 -9.72
N PRO A 173 18.74 0.20 -8.93
CA PRO A 173 20.06 0.60 -9.42
C PRO A 173 20.63 -0.26 -10.56
N LYS A 174 20.17 -1.52 -10.69
CA LYS A 174 20.60 -2.43 -11.76
C LYS A 174 19.82 -2.21 -13.06
N ILE A 175 18.68 -1.52 -13.03
CA ILE A 175 17.85 -1.31 -14.21
C ILE A 175 18.31 -0.05 -14.94
N LEU A 176 18.81 -0.22 -16.16
CA LEU A 176 19.25 0.87 -17.04
C LEU A 176 18.09 1.57 -17.72
N LYS A 177 17.13 0.79 -18.22
CA LYS A 177 16.02 1.32 -19.02
C LYS A 177 14.80 0.43 -18.91
N ILE A 178 13.63 1.07 -18.83
CA ILE A 178 12.34 0.42 -18.93
C ILE A 178 11.60 0.99 -20.14
N SER A 179 11.08 0.13 -20.99
CA SER A 179 10.36 0.53 -22.19
C SER A 179 9.23 -0.44 -22.53
N TYR A 180 8.33 -0.04 -23.42
CA TYR A 180 7.28 -0.92 -23.93
C TYR A 180 6.96 -0.55 -25.38
N LYS A 181 6.57 -1.55 -26.18
CA LYS A 181 6.13 -1.40 -27.58
C LYS A 181 4.97 -2.35 -27.83
N ARG A 182 3.83 -1.81 -28.28
CA ARG A 182 2.55 -2.56 -28.36
C ARG A 182 2.26 -3.20 -26.99
N ASN A 183 2.13 -4.51 -26.91
CA ASN A 183 1.94 -5.25 -25.68
C ASN A 183 3.23 -5.89 -25.12
N ASN A 184 4.39 -5.63 -25.74
CA ASN A 184 5.67 -6.10 -25.22
C ASN A 184 6.28 -5.05 -24.29
N TYR A 185 6.87 -5.51 -23.20
CA TYR A 185 7.52 -4.74 -22.15
C TYR A 185 8.96 -5.21 -22.01
N TYR A 186 9.90 -4.28 -21.89
CA TYR A 186 11.33 -4.57 -21.91
C TYR A 186 12.05 -3.87 -20.76
N ILE A 187 12.95 -4.61 -20.12
CA ILE A 187 13.89 -4.08 -19.12
C ILE A 187 15.31 -4.34 -19.58
N LYS A 188 16.13 -3.29 -19.61
CA LYS A 188 17.56 -3.36 -19.86
C LYS A 188 18.27 -3.29 -18.52
N ILE A 189 19.15 -4.25 -18.25
CA ILE A 189 19.82 -4.42 -16.95
C ILE A 189 21.32 -4.22 -17.16
N ARG A 190 21.98 -3.60 -16.17
CA ARG A 190 23.43 -3.51 -16.11
C ARG A 190 24.05 -4.91 -16.06
N PRO A 191 25.19 -5.14 -16.75
CA PRO A 191 25.97 -6.35 -16.53
C PRO A 191 26.29 -6.54 -15.04
N GLY A 192 26.20 -7.79 -14.56
CA GLY A 192 26.76 -8.17 -13.26
C GLY A 192 28.30 -8.11 -13.25
N GLU A 193 28.93 -8.32 -12.08
CA GLU A 193 30.39 -8.32 -11.94
C GLU A 193 31.09 -9.34 -12.87
N PHE A 194 30.40 -10.43 -13.21
CA PHE A 194 30.91 -11.51 -14.06
C PHE A 194 30.32 -11.52 -15.48
N GLU A 195 29.41 -10.60 -15.79
CA GLU A 195 28.79 -10.50 -17.12
C GLU A 195 29.40 -9.31 -17.86
N GLN A 196 29.81 -9.48 -19.12
CA GLN A 196 30.42 -8.38 -19.89
C GLN A 196 29.39 -7.55 -20.68
N TYR A 197 28.15 -8.04 -20.82
CA TYR A 197 27.15 -7.45 -21.71
C TYR A 197 25.86 -7.07 -20.98
N GLU A 198 25.23 -5.99 -21.45
CA GLU A 198 23.91 -5.57 -20.98
C GLU A 198 22.84 -6.60 -21.38
N SER A 199 22.06 -7.08 -20.42
CA SER A 199 20.95 -8.00 -20.69
C SER A 199 19.65 -7.24 -20.91
N THR A 200 18.89 -7.61 -21.95
CA THR A 200 17.54 -7.09 -22.20
C THR A 200 16.51 -8.20 -22.04
N LEU A 201 15.69 -8.11 -21.00
CA LEU A 201 14.60 -9.05 -20.76
C LEU A 201 13.31 -8.51 -21.37
N GLY A 202 12.56 -9.38 -22.05
CA GLY A 202 11.31 -9.05 -22.71
C GLY A 202 10.14 -9.87 -22.18
N PHE A 203 9.02 -9.21 -21.94
CA PHE A 203 7.79 -9.78 -21.42
C PHE A 203 6.58 -9.35 -22.25
N LYS A 204 5.62 -10.24 -22.44
CA LYS A 204 4.40 -9.97 -23.22
C LYS A 204 3.20 -9.82 -22.29
N LEU A 205 2.51 -8.69 -22.35
CA LEU A 205 1.28 -8.45 -21.60
C LEU A 205 0.05 -8.71 -22.48
N ALA A 206 -1.13 -8.79 -21.84
CA ALA A 206 -2.39 -9.05 -22.53
C ALA A 206 -2.67 -8.06 -23.68
N ASN A 207 -2.35 -6.77 -23.49
CA ASN A 207 -2.55 -5.74 -24.50
C ASN A 207 -1.68 -4.50 -24.22
N HIS A 208 -1.71 -3.53 -25.13
CA HIS A 208 -0.98 -2.26 -25.02
C HIS A 208 -1.34 -1.46 -23.77
N ARG A 209 -2.61 -1.50 -23.32
CA ARG A 209 -3.04 -0.76 -22.12
C ARG A 209 -2.38 -1.35 -20.87
N SER A 210 -2.31 -2.67 -20.76
CA SER A 210 -1.61 -3.37 -19.67
C SER A 210 -0.11 -3.06 -19.67
N ALA A 211 0.56 -3.13 -20.83
CA ALA A 211 1.98 -2.78 -20.95
C ALA A 211 2.27 -1.34 -20.55
N LYS A 212 1.44 -0.40 -21.02
CA LYS A 212 1.52 1.01 -20.64
C LYS A 212 1.26 1.22 -19.14
N ARG A 213 0.34 0.46 -18.53
CA ARG A 213 0.05 0.53 -17.09
C ARG A 213 1.26 0.09 -16.28
N LEU A 214 1.83 -1.07 -16.56
CA LEU A 214 3.04 -1.56 -15.88
C LEU A 214 4.19 -0.56 -16.02
N TRP A 215 4.45 -0.07 -17.24
CA TRP A 215 5.48 0.96 -17.47
C TRP A 215 5.26 2.21 -16.62
N LYS A 216 4.01 2.72 -16.56
CA LYS A 216 3.68 3.86 -15.70
C LYS A 216 3.92 3.55 -14.23
N THR A 217 3.45 2.40 -13.73
CA THR A 217 3.67 1.98 -12.35
C THR A 217 5.16 1.98 -12.00
N CYS A 218 6.02 1.45 -12.89
CA CYS A 218 7.47 1.48 -12.69
C CYS A 218 8.05 2.88 -12.65
N VAL A 219 7.65 3.77 -13.58
CA VAL A 219 8.10 5.17 -13.60
C VAL A 219 7.69 5.88 -12.30
N GLU A 220 6.43 5.71 -11.87
CA GLU A 220 5.92 6.31 -10.63
C GLU A 220 6.69 5.82 -9.40
N HIS A 221 6.91 4.51 -9.25
CA HIS A 221 7.65 3.94 -8.12
C HIS A 221 9.12 4.35 -8.11
N HIS A 222 9.78 4.26 -9.27
CA HIS A 222 11.17 4.68 -9.39
C HIS A 222 11.32 6.16 -9.04
N THR A 223 10.51 7.05 -9.64
CA THR A 223 10.57 8.48 -9.33
C THR A 223 10.27 8.75 -7.86
N PHE A 224 9.23 8.13 -7.29
CA PHE A 224 8.88 8.35 -5.89
C PHE A 224 9.99 7.92 -4.92
N PHE A 225 10.54 6.71 -5.07
CA PHE A 225 11.49 6.16 -4.09
C PHE A 225 12.96 6.50 -4.37
N ARG A 226 13.32 6.87 -5.60
CA ARG A 226 14.74 7.02 -5.99
C ARG A 226 15.17 8.45 -6.28
N LEU A 227 14.26 9.34 -6.66
CA LEU A 227 14.62 10.73 -6.98
C LEU A 227 14.34 11.65 -5.79
N MET A 228 15.20 12.65 -5.61
CA MET A 228 14.97 13.71 -4.62
C MET A 228 13.79 14.60 -5.00
N GLN A 229 13.62 14.85 -6.31
CA GLN A 229 12.50 15.59 -6.87
C GLN A 229 12.10 15.00 -8.23
N PRO A 230 10.84 15.16 -8.70
CA PRO A 230 10.45 14.73 -10.03
C PRO A 230 11.21 15.52 -11.10
N GLU A 231 11.42 14.91 -12.27
CA GLU A 231 12.06 15.62 -13.39
C GLU A 231 11.20 16.81 -13.83
N PRO A 232 11.80 18.00 -14.05
CA PRO A 232 11.05 19.15 -14.54
C PRO A 232 10.46 18.86 -15.92
N PRO A 233 9.26 19.39 -16.22
CA PRO A 233 8.69 19.24 -17.55
C PRO A 233 9.66 19.86 -18.57
N PRO A 234 9.98 19.15 -19.67
CA PRO A 234 10.89 19.69 -20.68
C PRO A 234 10.29 20.97 -21.26
N ARG A 235 11.12 22.02 -21.38
CA ARG A 235 10.75 23.25 -22.08
C ARG A 235 10.22 22.88 -23.47
N THR A 236 9.02 23.35 -23.79
CA THR A 236 8.28 23.01 -25.01
C THR A 236 9.07 23.43 -26.24
N LYS A 237 9.89 22.56 -26.81
CA LYS A 237 10.38 22.74 -28.19
C LYS A 237 9.20 22.44 -29.11
N LEU A 238 8.57 23.49 -29.63
CA LEU A 238 7.32 23.48 -30.41
C LEU A 238 7.36 22.67 -31.73
N PHE A 239 8.52 22.16 -32.15
CA PHE A 239 8.76 21.85 -33.56
C PHE A 239 8.76 20.37 -33.97
N PHE A 240 8.49 19.41 -33.07
CA PHE A 240 8.43 17.99 -33.48
C PHE A 240 7.29 17.21 -32.83
N PRO A 241 6.45 16.50 -33.62
CA PRO A 241 5.47 15.58 -33.08
C PRO A 241 6.17 14.43 -32.36
N ARG A 242 5.99 14.34 -31.04
CA ARG A 242 6.49 13.21 -30.24
C ARG A 242 5.49 12.07 -30.26
N PHE A 243 5.78 11.02 -31.03
CA PHE A 243 5.07 9.75 -30.99
C PHE A 243 5.48 8.97 -29.73
N GLY A 244 4.57 8.83 -28.76
CA GLY A 244 4.82 8.08 -27.52
C GLY A 244 4.04 8.57 -26.31
N SER A 245 4.17 7.85 -25.18
CA SER A 245 3.58 8.27 -23.91
C SER A 245 4.32 9.48 -23.33
N LYS A 246 3.63 10.62 -23.18
CA LYS A 246 4.17 11.84 -22.53
C LYS A 246 4.08 11.82 -21.00
N PHE A 247 3.69 10.68 -20.42
CA PHE A 247 3.45 10.58 -18.99
C PHE A 247 4.73 10.82 -18.19
N ARG A 248 4.60 11.61 -17.13
CA ARG A 248 5.60 11.83 -16.09
C ARG A 248 4.91 11.74 -14.74
N TYR A 249 5.65 11.34 -13.73
CA TYR A 249 5.21 11.50 -12.36
C TYR A 249 5.43 12.96 -11.93
N SER A 250 4.42 13.55 -11.32
CA SER A 250 4.40 14.97 -10.91
C SER A 250 4.01 15.17 -9.44
N GLY A 251 3.77 14.08 -8.70
CA GLY A 251 3.55 14.15 -7.26
C GLY A 251 4.86 14.40 -6.50
N LYS A 252 4.75 14.58 -5.18
CA LYS A 252 5.92 14.63 -4.28
C LYS A 252 6.68 13.31 -4.33
N THR A 253 8.00 13.34 -4.24
CA THR A 253 8.83 12.15 -4.02
C THR A 253 8.77 11.70 -2.56
N HIS A 254 9.31 10.53 -2.26
CA HIS A 254 9.47 10.06 -0.88
C HIS A 254 10.32 11.03 -0.06
N TYR A 255 11.41 11.56 -0.64
CA TYR A 255 12.27 12.56 0.01
C TYR A 255 11.50 13.83 0.36
N GLN A 256 10.76 14.41 -0.60
CA GLN A 256 9.93 15.60 -0.35
C GLN A 256 8.80 15.33 0.64
N THR A 257 8.24 14.12 0.64
CA THR A 257 7.19 13.73 1.58
C THR A 257 7.76 13.63 2.99
N LYS A 258 8.92 13.01 3.17
CA LYS A 258 9.61 12.93 4.46
C LYS A 258 9.95 14.31 5.02
N MET A 259 10.59 15.17 4.21
CA MET A 259 10.88 16.55 4.60
C MET A 259 9.62 17.34 4.98
N ALA A 260 8.51 17.14 4.26
CA ALA A 260 7.25 17.81 4.60
C ALA A 260 6.62 17.25 5.89
N SER A 261 6.82 15.96 6.19
CA SER A 261 6.36 15.33 7.42
C SER A 261 7.15 15.78 8.64
N ASP A 262 8.47 15.97 8.50
CA ASP A 262 9.35 16.45 9.57
C ASP A 262 9.05 17.91 9.96
N LEU A 263 8.34 18.67 9.10
CA LEU A 263 7.91 20.05 9.33
C LEU A 263 6.49 20.14 9.95
N ILE A 264 5.87 19.03 10.31
CA ILE A 264 4.53 19.01 10.91
C ILE A 264 4.62 19.44 12.38
N ASP A 265 4.27 20.71 12.65
CA ASP A 265 4.27 21.31 13.99
C ASP A 265 2.85 21.40 14.61
N ARG A 266 2.00 20.41 14.34
CA ARG A 266 0.67 20.32 14.97
C ARG A 266 0.63 19.15 15.95
N PRO A 267 -0.20 19.23 17.00
CA PRO A 267 -0.41 18.09 17.89
C PRO A 267 -0.91 16.87 17.11
N ALA A 268 -0.63 15.69 17.65
CA ALA A 268 -1.12 14.42 17.12
C ALA A 268 -2.66 14.47 16.99
N VAL A 269 -3.18 13.91 15.90
CA VAL A 269 -4.63 13.88 15.67
C VAL A 269 -5.23 12.85 16.61
N ASN A 270 -6.18 13.26 17.45
CA ASN A 270 -7.00 12.29 18.16
C ASN A 270 -7.97 11.64 17.17
N PHE A 271 -7.84 10.33 16.95
CA PHE A 271 -8.77 9.56 16.12
C PHE A 271 -9.24 8.31 16.86
N ARG A 272 -10.47 7.88 16.57
CA ARG A 272 -11.02 6.65 17.12
C ARG A 272 -10.69 5.49 16.20
N ARG A 273 -10.04 4.46 16.75
CA ARG A 273 -9.88 3.14 16.15
C ARG A 273 -11.21 2.42 16.22
N SER A 274 -11.74 1.98 15.09
CA SER A 274 -12.99 1.22 15.06
C SER A 274 -13.13 0.48 13.75
N LEU A 275 -12.81 -0.81 13.80
CA LEU A 275 -13.11 -1.75 12.73
C LEU A 275 -14.51 -2.37 12.82
N SER A 276 -15.28 -2.07 13.87
CA SER A 276 -16.62 -2.65 14.09
C SER A 276 -17.68 -2.03 13.18
N SER A 277 -18.31 -2.86 12.34
CA SER A 277 -19.45 -2.47 11.51
C SER A 277 -20.69 -2.04 12.31
N ARG A 278 -20.80 -2.41 13.60
CA ARG A 278 -22.01 -2.15 14.42
C ARG A 278 -22.24 -0.67 14.74
N HIS A 279 -21.20 0.18 14.69
CA HIS A 279 -21.34 1.61 14.97
C HIS A 279 -21.75 2.46 13.76
N LEU A 280 -21.85 1.87 12.56
CA LEU A 280 -22.19 2.63 11.35
C LEU A 280 -23.70 2.90 11.21
N THR A 281 -24.55 2.05 11.79
CA THR A 281 -26.02 2.19 11.65
C THR A 281 -26.64 3.19 12.62
N ASN A 282 -25.92 3.59 13.68
CA ASN A 282 -26.47 4.46 14.73
C ASN A 282 -26.03 5.94 14.64
N THR A 283 -25.25 6.33 13.63
CA THR A 283 -24.86 7.74 13.44
C THR A 283 -25.33 8.28 12.09
N THR A 284 -26.62 8.08 11.79
CA THR A 284 -27.29 8.80 10.72
C THR A 284 -27.65 10.22 11.18
N ARG A 285 -27.25 11.20 10.35
CA ARG A 285 -27.56 12.64 10.37
C ARG A 285 -26.66 13.52 11.25
N SER A 286 -25.75 14.23 10.60
CA SER A 286 -25.39 15.59 11.01
C SER A 286 -25.45 16.48 9.79
N VAL A 287 -26.38 17.42 9.84
CA VAL A 287 -26.37 18.67 9.07
C VAL A 287 -25.18 19.48 9.60
N ASP A 288 -24.44 20.15 8.72
CA ASP A 288 -23.43 21.18 9.06
C ASP A 288 -22.16 20.76 9.81
N GLY A 289 -21.28 20.04 9.11
CA GLY A 289 -19.86 19.89 9.49
C GLY A 289 -19.16 18.80 8.70
N GLY A 290 -18.15 19.15 7.90
CA GLY A 290 -17.44 18.20 7.04
C GLY A 290 -16.67 17.14 7.82
N LYS A 291 -17.26 15.96 8.01
CA LYS A 291 -16.58 14.75 8.49
C LYS A 291 -16.16 13.91 7.29
N LEU A 292 -14.88 13.53 7.22
CA LEU A 292 -14.38 12.60 6.22
C LEU A 292 -14.36 11.18 6.83
N TYR A 293 -15.00 10.24 6.14
CA TYR A 293 -15.04 8.83 6.54
C TYR A 293 -14.01 8.04 5.72
N PHE A 294 -13.02 7.47 6.39
CA PHE A 294 -11.94 6.72 5.74
C PHE A 294 -11.91 5.29 6.25
N ASN A 295 -12.35 4.29 5.47
CA ASN A 295 -12.25 2.87 5.84
C ASN A 295 -12.63 2.60 7.32
N HIS A 296 -13.76 3.15 7.78
CA HIS A 296 -14.26 3.06 9.17
C HIS A 296 -13.58 3.96 10.23
N ILE A 297 -12.68 4.87 9.83
CA ILE A 297 -12.10 5.92 10.68
C ILE A 297 -12.88 7.23 10.54
N ILE A 298 -13.27 7.82 11.67
CA ILE A 298 -13.78 9.19 11.76
C ILE A 298 -12.61 10.11 12.11
N ILE A 299 -12.21 10.97 11.17
CA ILE A 299 -11.19 12.00 11.40
C ILE A 299 -11.91 13.33 11.66
N SER A 300 -11.75 13.87 12.86
CA SER A 300 -12.29 15.17 13.25
C SER A 300 -11.22 16.25 13.11
N PHE A 301 -11.46 17.24 12.25
CA PHE A 301 -10.57 18.40 12.13
C PHE A 301 -11.04 19.53 13.06
N PRO A 302 -10.14 20.18 13.82
CA PRO A 302 -10.51 21.38 14.57
C PRO A 302 -10.92 22.50 13.62
N ARG A 303 -11.99 23.24 13.96
CA ARG A 303 -12.41 24.43 13.22
C ARG A 303 -11.28 25.47 13.29
N LYS A 304 -10.77 25.93 12.13
CA LYS A 304 -10.17 27.27 12.08
C LYS A 304 -11.30 28.25 12.40
N LYS A 305 -11.23 28.94 13.54
CA LYS A 305 -12.06 30.13 13.75
C LYS A 305 -11.73 31.09 12.59
N PRO A 306 -12.73 31.64 11.89
CA PRO A 306 -12.45 32.77 11.02
C PRO A 306 -11.87 33.87 11.91
N ASN A 307 -10.69 34.36 11.55
CA ASN A 307 -10.23 35.64 12.09
C ASN A 307 -11.26 36.67 11.65
N ILE A 308 -11.87 37.35 12.63
CA ILE A 308 -12.70 38.53 12.44
C ILE A 308 -11.79 39.70 12.05
#